data_AF-A0A1V6AES0-F1
#
_entry.id   AF-A0A1V6AES0-F1
#
_cell.length_a   1.000
_cell.length_b   1.000
_cell.length_c   1.000
_cell.angle_alpha   90.00
_cell.angle_beta   90.00
_cell.angle_gamma   90.00
#
_symmetry.space_group_name_H-M   'P 1'
#
loop_
_entity.id
_entity.type
_entity.pdbx_description
1 polymer ?
#
loop_
_entity_poly.entity_id
_entity_poly.type
_entity_poly.pdbx_seq_one_letter_code
_entity_poly.pdbx_strand_id
1 'polypeptide(L)'
;MKNKRFYKLGFTLIEIMIVIAIIGILAAMAMPSFKQSRDRAKQTKCFEFSALLSRTADLYAIEQKTHPKNVEDLKYLLSNERVPICPSAGVFRFIEKATWDDDGIKVECSIHGCSESTWGG
;
A
#
# COMPACT_ATOMS: atom_id res chain seq x y z
N MET A 1 -60.53 -6.59 -26.38
CA MET A 1 -59.12 -6.58 -25.91
C MET A 1 -59.09 -6.92 -24.43
N LYS A 2 -58.58 -8.10 -24.04
CA LYS A 2 -58.58 -8.54 -22.63
C LYS A 2 -57.32 -7.99 -21.94
N ASN A 3 -57.47 -6.90 -21.19
CA ASN A 3 -56.42 -6.32 -20.35
C ASN A 3 -56.08 -7.28 -19.20
N LYS A 4 -54.94 -7.97 -19.30
CA LYS A 4 -54.36 -8.70 -18.17
C LYS A 4 -53.88 -7.68 -17.14
N ARG A 5 -54.63 -7.48 -16.06
CA ARG A 5 -54.14 -6.73 -14.89
C ARG A 5 -52.97 -7.53 -14.30
N PHE A 6 -51.76 -6.98 -14.38
CA PHE A 6 -50.63 -7.49 -13.62
C PHE A 6 -50.95 -7.32 -12.15
N TYR A 7 -51.00 -8.43 -11.41
CA TYR A 7 -51.05 -8.42 -9.96
C TYR A 7 -49.83 -7.63 -9.48
N LYS A 8 -50.05 -6.45 -8.90
CA LYS A 8 -49.00 -5.72 -8.20
C LYS A 8 -48.63 -6.54 -6.97
N LEU A 9 -47.58 -7.35 -7.10
CA LEU A 9 -46.93 -8.04 -6.00
C LEU A 9 -46.32 -6.95 -5.10
N GLY A 10 -46.94 -6.74 -3.93
CA GLY A 10 -46.41 -5.84 -2.91
C GLY A 10 -45.22 -6.48 -2.21
N PHE A 11 -44.16 -5.72 -1.98
CA PHE A 11 -43.00 -6.17 -1.21
C PHE A 11 -43.41 -6.40 0.24
N THR A 12 -43.11 -7.58 0.80
CA THR A 12 -43.46 -7.85 2.20
C THR A 12 -42.35 -7.40 3.15
N LEU A 13 -42.70 -6.91 4.34
CA LEU A 13 -41.72 -6.53 5.36
C LEU A 13 -40.80 -7.70 5.71
N ILE A 14 -41.34 -8.91 5.80
CA ILE A 14 -40.59 -10.13 6.11
C ILE A 14 -39.53 -10.44 5.04
N GLU A 15 -39.82 -10.16 3.77
CA GLU A 15 -38.90 -10.36 2.66
C GLU A 15 -37.71 -9.40 2.74
N ILE A 16 -37.91 -8.14 3.14
CA ILE A 16 -36.78 -7.23 3.43
C ILE A 16 -35.98 -7.73 4.65
N MET A 17 -36.66 -8.18 5.71
CA MET A 17 -35.98 -8.61 6.94
C MET A 17 -35.04 -9.80 6.72
N ILE A 18 -35.47 -10.80 5.95
CA ILE A 18 -34.62 -11.97 5.66
C ILE A 18 -33.43 -11.56 4.77
N VAL A 19 -33.65 -10.66 3.81
CA VAL A 19 -32.57 -10.18 2.92
C VAL A 19 -31.48 -9.45 3.71
N ILE A 20 -31.83 -8.50 4.57
CA ILE A 20 -30.84 -7.78 5.38
C ILE A 20 -30.13 -8.71 6.37
N ALA A 21 -30.81 -9.73 6.89
CA ALA A 21 -30.20 -10.73 7.77
C ALA A 21 -29.12 -11.54 7.03
N ILE A 22 -29.40 -12.00 5.81
CA ILE A 22 -28.43 -12.74 4.99
C ILE A 22 -27.25 -11.83 4.59
N ILE A 23 -27.52 -10.61 4.12
CA ILE A 23 -26.46 -9.65 3.77
C ILE A 23 -25.58 -9.35 4.99
N GLY A 24 -26.16 -9.22 6.18
CA GLY A 24 -25.43 -9.00 7.43
C GLY A 24 -24.44 -10.12 7.75
N ILE A 25 -24.86 -11.39 7.60
CA ILE A 25 -23.99 -12.56 7.83
C ILE A 25 -22.84 -12.58 6.81
N LEU A 26 -23.13 -12.37 5.53
CA LEU A 26 -22.12 -12.35 4.46
C LEU A 26 -21.12 -11.19 4.67
N ALA A 27 -21.60 -10.01 5.03
CA ALA A 27 -20.77 -8.84 5.29
C ALA A 27 -19.85 -9.04 6.50
N ALA A 28 -20.35 -9.66 7.58
CA ALA A 28 -19.56 -9.95 8.78
C ALA A 28 -18.36 -10.86 8.48
N MET A 29 -18.50 -11.83 7.58
CA MET A 29 -17.39 -12.69 7.15
C MET A 29 -16.43 -11.99 6.18
N ALA A 30 -16.95 -11.13 5.30
CA ALA A 30 -16.15 -10.46 4.27
C ALA A 30 -15.30 -9.30 4.80
N MET A 31 -15.82 -8.51 5.75
CA MET A 31 -15.14 -7.33 6.30
C MET A 31 -13.72 -7.58 6.87
N PRO A 32 -13.46 -8.62 7.70
CA PRO A 32 -12.12 -8.84 8.25
C PRO A 32 -11.09 -9.18 7.17
N SER A 33 -11.47 -10.02 6.19
CA SER A 33 -10.61 -10.37 5.06
C SER A 33 -10.27 -9.14 4.21
N PHE A 34 -11.26 -8.28 3.95
CA PHE A 34 -11.05 -7.05 3.19
C PHE A 34 -10.11 -6.08 3.90
N LYS A 35 -10.23 -5.92 5.23
CA LYS A 35 -9.30 -5.09 6.03
C LYS A 35 -7.87 -5.62 5.92
N GLN A 36 -7.67 -6.92 6.14
CA GLN A 36 -6.34 -7.53 6.05
C GLN A 36 -5.72 -7.40 4.65
N SER A 37 -6.52 -7.62 3.59
CA SER A 37 -6.07 -7.45 2.21
C SER A 37 -5.61 -6.02 1.92
N ARG A 38 -6.36 -5.02 2.40
CA ARG A 38 -5.97 -3.60 2.28
C ARG A 38 -4.69 -3.28 3.03
N ASP A 39 -4.53 -3.78 4.24
CA ASP A 39 -3.32 -3.50 5.04
C ASP A 39 -2.08 -4.17 4.45
N ARG A 40 -2.20 -5.40 3.94
CA ARG A 40 -1.15 -6.06 3.16
C ARG A 40 -0.79 -5.26 1.90
N ALA A 41 -1.80 -4.77 1.16
CA ALA A 41 -1.56 -3.96 -0.03
C ALA A 41 -0.81 -2.65 0.28
N LYS A 42 -1.14 -1.98 1.40
CA LYS A 42 -0.40 -0.80 1.87
C LYS A 42 1.04 -1.14 2.22
N GLN A 43 1.28 -2.26 2.89
CA GLN A 43 2.62 -2.72 3.25
C GLN A 43 3.45 -3.05 1.99
N THR A 44 2.89 -3.80 1.04
CA THR A 44 3.55 -4.09 -0.24
C THR A 44 3.92 -2.80 -0.98
N LYS A 45 2.99 -1.84 -1.09
CA LYS A 45 3.26 -0.53 -1.71
C LYS A 45 4.34 0.26 -0.98
N CYS A 46 4.37 0.19 0.35
CA CYS A 46 5.42 0.82 1.15
C CYS A 46 6.81 0.23 0.83
N PHE A 47 6.90 -1.09 0.69
CA PHE A 47 8.15 -1.78 0.35
C PHE A 47 8.61 -1.51 -1.09
N GLU A 48 7.67 -1.42 -2.04
CA GLU A 48 7.98 -0.97 -3.41
C GLU A 48 8.62 0.43 -3.40
N PHE A 49 8.08 1.35 -2.60
CA PHE A 49 8.61 2.71 -2.48
C PHE A 49 9.99 2.76 -1.79
N SER A 50 10.22 1.98 -0.73
CA SER A 50 11.56 1.93 -0.11
C SER A 50 12.61 1.37 -1.06
N ALA A 51 12.28 0.31 -1.80
CA ALA A 51 13.19 -0.29 -2.78
C ALA A 51 13.47 0.68 -3.96
N LEU A 52 12.46 1.44 -4.40
CA LEU A 52 12.64 2.49 -5.39
C LEU A 52 13.60 3.56 -4.88
N LEU A 53 13.39 4.09 -3.66
CA LEU A 53 14.25 5.12 -3.08
C LEU A 53 15.68 4.65 -2.88
N SER A 54 15.89 3.40 -2.46
CA SER A 54 17.21 2.78 -2.37
C SER A 54 17.94 2.78 -3.72
N ARG A 55 17.29 2.28 -4.78
CA ARG A 55 17.87 2.29 -6.14
C ARG A 55 18.15 3.70 -6.63
N THR A 56 17.26 4.64 -6.37
CA THR A 56 17.45 6.04 -6.75
C THR A 56 18.61 6.67 -5.97
N ALA A 57 18.82 6.29 -4.72
CA ALA A 57 19.96 6.74 -3.93
C ALA A 57 21.28 6.17 -4.48
N ASP A 58 21.30 4.92 -4.93
CA ASP A 58 22.48 4.34 -5.57
C ASP A 58 22.81 5.08 -6.89
N LEU A 59 21.78 5.40 -7.70
CA LEU A 59 21.95 6.22 -8.90
C LEU A 59 22.49 7.62 -8.59
N TYR A 60 21.98 8.26 -7.52
CA TYR A 60 22.49 9.54 -7.03
C TYR A 60 23.98 9.44 -6.70
N ALA A 61 24.40 8.39 -6.00
CA ALA A 61 25.79 8.19 -5.60
C ALA A 61 26.71 8.01 -6.81
N ILE A 62 26.23 7.34 -7.87
CA ILE A 62 26.96 7.19 -9.13
C ILE A 62 27.11 8.54 -9.86
N GLU A 63 26.06 9.36 -9.90
CA GLU A 63 26.07 10.64 -10.61
C GLU A 63 26.87 11.72 -9.88
N GLN A 64 26.64 11.88 -8.57
CA GLN A 64 27.22 12.96 -7.76
C GLN A 64 28.54 12.58 -7.07
N LYS A 65 28.97 11.32 -7.17
CA LYS A 65 30.13 10.76 -6.42
C LYS A 65 30.02 11.00 -4.91
N THR A 66 28.81 11.16 -4.40
CA THR A 66 28.51 11.45 -2.99
C THR A 66 27.18 10.83 -2.62
N HIS A 67 27.08 10.32 -1.38
CA HIS A 67 25.83 9.74 -0.90
C HIS A 67 24.82 10.84 -0.50
N PRO A 68 23.52 10.68 -0.83
CA PRO A 68 22.47 11.57 -0.38
C PRO A 68 22.37 11.52 1.15
N LYS A 69 22.18 12.69 1.78
CA LYS A 69 22.04 12.77 3.25
C LYS A 69 20.60 12.56 3.67
N ASN A 70 19.66 13.03 2.85
CA ASN A 70 18.23 12.98 3.09
C ASN A 70 17.50 12.38 1.88
N VAL A 71 16.37 11.71 2.12
CA VAL A 71 15.57 11.12 1.02
C VAL A 71 15.02 12.21 0.10
N GLU A 72 14.87 13.43 0.62
CA GLU A 72 14.50 14.62 -0.12
C GLU A 72 15.54 15.01 -1.18
N ASP A 73 16.81 14.64 -1.01
CA ASP A 73 17.85 14.90 -2.00
C ASP A 73 17.58 14.11 -3.29
N LEU A 74 16.77 13.04 -3.25
CA LEU A 74 16.42 12.23 -4.41
C LEU A 74 15.32 12.84 -5.28
N LYS A 75 14.70 13.94 -4.83
CA LYS A 75 13.49 14.50 -5.43
C LYS A 75 13.63 14.73 -6.95
N TYR A 76 14.80 15.19 -7.41
CA TYR A 76 15.04 15.51 -8.82
C TYR A 76 15.22 14.26 -9.73
N LEU A 77 15.53 13.10 -9.15
CA LEU A 77 15.64 11.83 -9.88
C LEU A 77 14.30 11.08 -9.99
N LEU A 78 13.25 11.59 -9.33
CA LEU A 78 11.95 10.95 -9.29
C LEU A 78 11.03 11.51 -10.37
N SER A 79 10.28 10.62 -11.04
CA SER A 79 9.37 10.97 -12.14
C SER A 79 8.30 12.02 -11.81
N ASN A 80 7.90 12.16 -10.54
CA ASN A 80 6.90 13.15 -10.11
C ASN A 80 7.51 14.27 -9.25
N GLU A 81 8.85 14.36 -9.25
CA GLU A 81 9.62 15.30 -8.45
C GLU A 81 9.19 15.32 -6.96
N ARG A 82 8.81 14.17 -6.40
CA ARG A 82 8.32 14.06 -5.02
C ARG A 82 8.69 12.71 -4.46
N VAL A 83 9.18 12.71 -3.21
CA VAL A 83 9.37 11.49 -2.44
C VAL A 83 8.00 10.84 -2.20
N PRO A 84 7.82 9.55 -2.54
CA PRO A 84 6.56 8.86 -2.29
C PRO A 84 6.29 8.80 -0.79
N ILE A 85 5.01 8.92 -0.41
CA ILE A 85 4.58 8.82 0.99
C ILE A 85 4.09 7.40 1.22
N CYS A 86 4.40 6.83 2.38
CA CYS A 86 3.85 5.54 2.76
C CYS A 86 2.31 5.61 2.83
N PRO A 87 1.56 4.65 2.27
CA PRO A 87 0.09 4.63 2.35
C PRO A 87 -0.48 4.58 3.78
N SER A 88 0.35 4.24 4.77
CA SER A 88 0.02 4.27 6.19
C SER A 88 0.48 5.56 6.88
N ALA A 89 0.87 6.60 6.14
CA ALA A 89 1.39 7.89 6.61
C ALA A 89 2.77 7.84 7.31
N GLY A 90 3.58 6.84 7.00
CA GLY A 90 4.98 6.75 7.44
C GLY A 90 5.93 7.61 6.60
N VAL A 91 7.10 7.90 7.18
CA VAL A 91 8.19 8.62 6.50
C VAL A 91 9.33 7.66 6.17
N PHE A 92 10.02 7.92 5.06
CA PHE A 92 11.19 7.14 4.62
C PHE A 92 12.48 7.80 5.13
N ARG A 93 13.43 6.98 5.56
CA ARG A 93 14.75 7.42 6.06
C ARG A 93 15.83 6.46 5.60
N PHE A 94 17.05 6.97 5.42
CA PHE A 94 18.21 6.12 5.21
C PHE A 94 18.64 5.46 6.52
N ILE A 95 19.09 4.22 6.42
CA ILE A 95 19.72 3.51 7.54
C ILE A 95 21.23 3.47 7.33
N GLU A 96 21.99 3.86 8.35
CA GLU A 96 23.47 3.92 8.28
C GLU A 96 24.14 2.53 8.31
N LYS A 97 23.39 1.46 8.58
CA LYS A 97 23.92 0.08 8.60
C LYS A 97 23.85 -0.57 7.22
N ALA A 98 24.80 -0.22 6.37
CA ALA A 98 25.38 -1.18 5.45
C ALA A 98 26.73 -1.57 6.03
N THR A 99 26.82 -2.78 6.59
CA THR A 99 28.10 -3.42 6.86
C THR A 99 28.92 -3.45 5.57
N TRP A 100 30.25 -3.34 5.69
CA TRP A 100 31.24 -3.24 4.62
C TRP A 100 31.31 -4.44 3.63
N ASP A 101 30.25 -5.27 3.58
CA ASP A 101 30.08 -6.45 2.76
C ASP A 101 28.77 -6.44 1.92
N ASP A 102 27.92 -5.41 2.02
CA ASP A 102 26.72 -5.24 1.20
C ASP A 102 26.55 -3.77 0.72
N ASP A 103 27.03 -3.46 -0.49
CA ASP A 103 27.36 -2.11 -1.01
C ASP A 103 26.21 -1.12 -1.33
N GLY A 104 24.99 -1.33 -0.83
CA GLY A 104 23.80 -0.55 -1.24
C GLY A 104 23.24 0.41 -0.18
N ILE A 105 22.73 1.57 -0.61
CA ILE A 105 22.00 2.49 0.29
C ILE A 105 20.63 1.93 0.63
N LYS A 106 20.40 1.60 1.91
CA LYS A 106 19.12 1.05 2.37
C LYS A 106 18.17 2.14 2.91
N VAL A 107 16.90 2.03 2.56
CA VAL A 107 15.82 2.92 3.01
C VAL A 107 14.82 2.14 3.86
N GLU A 108 14.46 2.69 5.02
CA GLU A 108 13.42 2.16 5.89
C GLU A 108 12.22 3.10 5.99
N CYS A 109 11.04 2.54 6.26
CA CYS A 109 9.85 3.29 6.62
C CYS A 109 9.64 3.27 8.14
N SER A 110 9.26 4.41 8.72
CA SER A 110 8.98 4.54 10.16
C SER A 110 7.84 3.65 10.70
N ILE A 111 7.00 3.08 9.82
CA ILE A 111 5.83 2.26 10.21
C ILE A 111 6.05 0.77 9.92
N HIS A 112 6.56 0.44 8.74
CA HIS A 112 6.70 -0.96 8.30
C HIS A 112 8.14 -1.47 8.33
N GLY A 113 9.10 -0.62 8.70
CA GLY A 113 10.53 -0.95 8.69
C GLY A 113 11.12 -0.99 7.29
N CYS A 114 12.21 -1.75 7.15
CA CYS A 114 12.90 -1.99 5.89
C CYS A 114 12.27 -3.20 5.17
N SER A 115 12.18 -3.17 3.84
CA SER A 115 11.68 -4.33 3.08
C SER A 115 12.62 -5.52 3.20
N GLU A 116 12.10 -6.75 3.31
CA GLU A 116 12.96 -7.95 3.27
C GLU A 116 13.74 -8.07 1.94
N SER A 117 13.19 -7.52 0.84
CA SER A 117 13.86 -7.46 -0.47
C SER A 117 15.13 -6.58 -0.51
N THR A 118 15.44 -5.84 0.56
CA THR A 118 16.66 -5.05 0.72
C THR A 118 17.65 -5.66 1.72
N TRP A 119 17.35 -6.84 2.29
CA TRP A 119 18.19 -7.54 3.27
C TRP A 119 18.98 -8.73 2.71
N GLY A 120 19.04 -8.89 1.38
CA GLY A 120 19.73 -10.02 0.77
C GLY A 120 18.98 -11.34 0.99
N GLY A 121 19.07 -12.23 0.00
CA GLY A 121 18.81 -13.65 0.22
C GLY A 121 20.03 -14.30 0.85
#